data_AF-A0A413RI65-F1
#
_entry.id   AF-A0A413RI65-F1
#
_cell.length_a   1.000
_cell.length_b   1.000
_cell.length_c   1.000
_cell.angle_alpha   90.00
_cell.angle_beta   90.00
_cell.angle_gamma   90.00
#
_symmetry.space_group_name_H-M   'P 1'
#
loop_
_entity.id
_entity.type
_entity.pdbx_description
1 polymer ?
#
loop_
_entity_poly.entity_id
_entity_poly.type
_entity_poly.pdbx_seq_one_letter_code
_entity_poly.pdbx_strand_id
1 'polypeptide(L)'
;MDPLAALADLPGVADSLARARTACEELRWHEAYRRRWREVRAEAGIRSARASAALDGGRVPLEAVRSLAVGSPAPAGLPFVLAGGALRASALVESLMPDLGARDTPPLPPFGQLLARVHAAAASGLVADADLGRLRSSADPQDLTGLGSAPTGEELAARLALLGSLVEASRAPALVVAAVVHGELLTLRPFVAGNGVVARAVFRLLLTSRGLDPTGSVICSAGWAASPNPYLGGAAGFATGDAAAVARWIVLCADGVDSGAAAARDVADSVLAGSLSPG
;
A
#
# COMPACT_ATOMS: atom_id res chain seq x y z
N MET A 1 4.43 -5.44 26.68
CA MET A 1 4.84 -4.12 26.16
C MET A 1 4.74 -4.19 24.65
N ASP A 2 4.13 -3.21 23.99
CA ASP A 2 4.02 -3.19 22.52
C ASP A 2 5.37 -2.75 21.93
N PRO A 3 6.05 -3.60 21.13
CA PRO A 3 7.37 -3.30 20.59
C PRO A 3 7.37 -2.11 19.61
N LEU A 4 6.23 -1.77 19.00
CA LEU A 4 6.14 -0.65 18.06
C LEU A 4 5.81 0.68 18.73
N ALA A 5 5.36 0.68 19.99
CA ALA A 5 4.91 1.90 20.65
C ALA A 5 6.02 2.96 20.75
N ALA A 6 7.25 2.54 21.06
CA ALA A 6 8.40 3.43 21.19
C ALA A 6 8.80 4.13 19.87
N LEU A 7 8.39 3.60 18.72
CA LEU A 7 8.65 4.24 17.42
C LEU A 7 7.89 5.56 17.26
N ALA A 8 6.78 5.74 17.98
CA ALA A 8 6.01 6.98 17.95
C ALA A 8 6.76 8.16 18.61
N ASP A 9 7.71 7.86 19.50
CA ASP A 9 8.49 8.85 20.25
C ASP A 9 9.80 9.22 19.54
N LEU A 10 10.10 8.60 18.39
CA LEU A 10 11.28 8.94 17.60
C LEU A 10 11.18 10.38 17.04
N PRO A 11 12.32 11.07 16.85
CA PRO A 11 12.33 12.45 16.38
C PRO A 11 11.51 12.67 15.10
N GLY A 12 10.59 13.64 15.14
CA GLY A 12 9.73 14.03 14.03
C GLY A 12 8.55 13.07 13.74
N VAL A 13 8.47 11.92 14.39
CA VAL A 13 7.38 10.95 14.15
C VAL A 13 6.06 11.48 14.69
N ALA A 14 5.99 11.89 15.95
CA ALA A 14 4.76 12.37 16.58
C ALA A 14 4.06 13.49 15.78
N ASP A 15 4.81 14.51 15.35
CA ASP A 15 4.27 15.61 14.53
C ASP A 15 3.76 15.12 13.18
N SER A 16 4.46 14.16 12.57
CA SER A 16 4.07 13.58 11.28
C SER A 16 2.83 12.71 11.38
N LEU A 17 2.69 11.96 12.49
CA LEU A 17 1.46 11.22 12.81
C LEU A 17 0.27 12.17 12.98
N ALA A 18 0.48 13.33 13.62
CA ALA A 18 -0.56 14.35 13.78
C ALA A 18 -1.00 14.93 12.44
N ARG A 19 -0.05 15.31 11.56
CA ARG A 19 -0.36 15.81 10.21
C ARG A 19 -1.17 14.80 9.40
N ALA A 20 -0.71 13.55 9.33
CA ALA A 20 -1.41 12.50 8.58
C ALA A 20 -2.84 12.25 9.10
N ARG A 21 -3.05 12.30 10.42
CA ARG A 21 -4.38 12.19 11.02
C ARG A 21 -5.28 13.37 10.65
N THR A 22 -4.79 14.61 10.74
CA THR A 22 -5.54 15.79 10.33
C THR A 22 -5.94 15.72 8.86
N ALA A 23 -5.04 15.34 7.97
CA ALA A 23 -5.33 15.21 6.54
C ALA A 23 -6.43 14.16 6.26
N CYS A 24 -6.39 13.01 6.92
CA CYS A 24 -7.44 11.98 6.80
C CYS A 24 -8.77 12.44 7.40
N GLU A 25 -8.76 13.16 8.52
CA GLU A 25 -9.96 13.73 9.14
C GLU A 25 -10.63 14.74 8.20
N GLU A 26 -9.86 15.68 7.65
CA GLU A 26 -10.36 16.65 6.67
C GLU A 26 -10.93 15.97 5.42
N LEU A 27 -10.24 14.95 4.89
CA LEU A 27 -10.71 14.18 3.75
C LEU A 27 -12.06 13.50 4.05
N ARG A 28 -12.20 12.88 5.23
CA ARG A 28 -13.44 12.22 5.66
C ARG A 28 -14.64 13.18 5.70
N TRP A 29 -14.41 14.45 6.03
CA TRP A 29 -15.44 15.47 6.09
C TRP A 29 -15.76 16.13 4.75
N HIS A 30 -15.06 15.76 3.67
CA HIS A 30 -15.33 16.26 2.34
C HIS A 30 -16.75 15.89 1.86
N GLU A 31 -17.45 16.82 1.21
CA GLU A 31 -18.87 16.69 0.88
C GLU A 31 -19.20 15.44 0.05
N ALA A 32 -18.31 15.07 -0.88
CA ALA A 32 -18.50 13.88 -1.73
C ALA A 32 -18.72 12.60 -0.91
N TYR A 33 -18.10 12.47 0.27
CA TYR A 33 -18.20 11.28 1.10
C TYR A 33 -19.57 11.08 1.75
N ARG A 34 -20.47 12.09 1.72
CA ARG A 34 -21.84 11.95 2.23
C ARG A 34 -22.70 10.97 1.41
N ARG A 35 -22.48 10.91 0.10
CA ARG A 35 -23.33 10.13 -0.83
C ARG A 35 -22.56 9.37 -1.89
N ARG A 36 -21.39 9.87 -2.28
CA ARG A 36 -20.60 9.41 -3.44
C ARG A 36 -19.30 8.74 -3.03
N TRP A 37 -19.16 8.35 -1.76
CA TRP A 37 -17.91 7.81 -1.22
C TRP A 37 -17.41 6.56 -1.97
N ARG A 38 -18.32 5.71 -2.46
CA ARG A 38 -17.97 4.50 -3.23
C ARG A 38 -17.31 4.85 -4.55
N GLU A 39 -17.83 5.86 -5.24
CA GLU A 39 -17.24 6.35 -6.51
C GLU A 39 -15.88 6.99 -6.27
N VAL A 40 -15.73 7.79 -5.20
CA VAL A 40 -14.45 8.37 -4.81
C VAL A 40 -13.42 7.28 -4.50
N ARG A 41 -13.80 6.29 -3.67
CA ARG A 41 -12.93 5.17 -3.29
C ARG A 41 -12.49 4.35 -4.52
N ALA A 42 -13.42 4.06 -5.43
CA ALA A 42 -13.13 3.30 -6.65
C ALA A 42 -12.14 4.03 -7.57
N GLU A 43 -12.38 5.32 -7.85
CA GLU A 43 -11.47 6.11 -8.69
C GLU A 43 -10.11 6.34 -8.02
N ALA A 44 -10.09 6.57 -6.70
CA ALA A 44 -8.86 6.64 -5.93
C ALA A 44 -8.07 5.31 -5.99
N GLY A 45 -8.77 4.17 -5.95
CA GLY A 45 -8.20 2.85 -6.16
C GLY A 45 -7.54 2.68 -7.52
N ILE A 46 -8.19 3.12 -8.60
CA ILE A 46 -7.65 3.11 -9.97
C ILE A 46 -6.37 3.96 -10.05
N ARG A 47 -6.39 5.19 -9.52
CA ARG A 47 -5.23 6.09 -9.51
C ARG A 47 -4.09 5.55 -8.64
N SER A 48 -4.41 4.96 -7.49
CA SER A 48 -3.44 4.31 -6.60
C SER A 48 -2.79 3.11 -7.29
N ALA A 49 -3.57 2.28 -8.00
CA ALA A 49 -3.06 1.17 -8.80
C ALA A 49 -2.11 1.64 -9.92
N ARG A 50 -2.46 2.68 -10.66
CA ARG A 50 -1.58 3.29 -11.68
C ARG A 50 -0.26 3.77 -11.07
N ALA A 51 -0.33 4.52 -9.98
CA ALA A 51 0.86 5.06 -9.31
C ALA A 51 1.73 3.94 -8.71
N SER A 52 1.09 2.92 -8.13
CA SER A 52 1.76 1.71 -7.63
C SER A 52 2.50 0.99 -8.76
N ALA A 53 1.85 0.76 -9.91
CA ALA A 53 2.51 0.12 -11.06
C ALA A 53 3.68 0.96 -11.58
N ALA A 54 3.56 2.29 -11.61
CA ALA A 54 4.63 3.19 -12.06
C ALA A 54 5.90 3.09 -11.21
N LEU A 55 5.78 2.80 -9.90
CA LEU A 55 6.92 2.57 -9.01
C LEU A 55 7.71 1.29 -9.37
N ASP A 56 7.06 0.30 -9.99
CA ASP A 56 7.71 -0.92 -10.48
C ASP A 56 7.99 -0.87 -11.99
N GLY A 57 7.96 0.32 -12.59
CA GLY A 57 8.24 0.54 -14.03
C GLY A 57 7.03 0.41 -14.95
N GLY A 58 5.84 0.08 -14.44
CA GLY A 58 4.60 -0.05 -15.19
C GLY A 58 3.89 1.27 -15.46
N ARG A 59 4.53 2.17 -16.20
CA ARG A 59 3.95 3.48 -16.55
C ARG A 59 2.94 3.35 -17.70
N VAL A 60 1.66 3.57 -17.41
CA VAL A 60 0.57 3.57 -18.38
C VAL A 60 -0.33 4.81 -18.22
N PRO A 61 -1.07 5.22 -19.27
CA PRO A 61 -2.08 6.27 -19.17
C PRO A 61 -3.19 5.90 -18.18
N LEU A 62 -3.80 6.89 -17.50
CA LEU A 62 -4.90 6.65 -16.55
C LEU A 62 -6.10 5.99 -17.23
N GLU A 63 -6.44 6.43 -18.43
CA GLU A 63 -7.53 5.84 -19.22
C GLU A 63 -7.35 4.34 -19.46
N ALA A 64 -6.11 3.88 -19.66
CA ALA A 64 -5.87 2.45 -19.81
C ALA A 64 -6.23 1.68 -18.53
N VAL A 65 -5.90 2.21 -17.34
CA VAL A 65 -6.25 1.57 -16.07
C VAL A 65 -7.76 1.63 -15.82
N ARG A 66 -8.44 2.73 -16.21
CA ARG A 66 -9.91 2.81 -16.18
C ARG A 66 -10.55 1.77 -17.09
N SER A 67 -10.03 1.57 -18.31
CA SER A 67 -10.50 0.53 -19.22
C SER A 67 -10.31 -0.88 -18.63
N LEU A 68 -9.17 -1.16 -18.00
CA LEU A 68 -8.93 -2.42 -17.30
C LEU A 68 -9.92 -2.64 -16.15
N ALA A 69 -10.25 -1.58 -15.41
CA ALA A 69 -11.19 -1.66 -14.27
C ALA A 69 -12.61 -2.04 -14.67
N VAL A 70 -13.02 -1.74 -15.90
CA VAL A 70 -14.30 -2.15 -16.47
C VAL A 70 -14.21 -3.46 -17.28
N GLY A 71 -13.08 -4.17 -17.20
CA GLY A 71 -12.90 -5.49 -17.82
C GLY A 71 -12.49 -5.45 -19.29
N SER A 72 -12.02 -4.31 -19.81
CA SER A 72 -11.44 -4.27 -21.15
C SER A 72 -10.16 -5.10 -21.21
N PRO A 73 -9.88 -5.79 -22.33
CA PRO A 73 -8.65 -6.55 -22.46
C PRO A 73 -7.43 -5.62 -22.36
N ALA A 74 -6.42 -6.06 -21.61
CA ALA A 74 -5.15 -5.36 -21.52
C ALA A 74 -4.39 -5.47 -22.84
N PRO A 75 -3.78 -4.38 -23.35
CA PRO A 75 -2.74 -4.49 -24.35
C PRO A 75 -1.60 -5.39 -23.84
N ALA A 76 -0.89 -6.03 -24.76
CA ALA A 76 0.29 -6.81 -24.42
C ALA A 76 1.42 -5.90 -23.87
N GLY A 77 2.27 -6.47 -23.02
CA GLY A 77 3.48 -5.82 -22.53
C GLY A 77 3.52 -5.65 -21.02
N LEU A 78 4.75 -5.67 -20.48
CA LEU A 78 5.02 -5.63 -19.04
C LEU A 78 4.32 -4.45 -18.32
N PRO A 79 4.27 -3.22 -18.86
CA PRO A 79 3.59 -2.13 -18.16
C PRO A 79 2.10 -2.37 -17.90
N PHE A 80 1.39 -3.00 -18.83
CA PHE A 80 -0.03 -3.32 -18.67
C PHE A 80 -0.25 -4.52 -17.74
N VAL A 81 0.68 -5.49 -17.73
CA VAL A 81 0.68 -6.59 -16.75
C VAL A 81 0.81 -6.04 -15.33
N LEU A 82 1.77 -5.14 -15.10
CA LEU A 82 1.98 -4.50 -13.80
C LEU A 82 0.77 -3.65 -13.37
N ALA A 83 0.21 -2.85 -14.29
CA ALA A 83 -0.98 -2.04 -14.01
C ALA A 83 -2.21 -2.89 -13.68
N GLY A 84 -2.46 -3.96 -14.46
CA GLY A 84 -3.55 -4.90 -14.20
C GLY A 84 -3.37 -5.65 -12.88
N GLY A 85 -2.13 -6.05 -12.56
CA GLY A 85 -1.78 -6.66 -11.28
C GLY A 85 -2.04 -5.74 -10.09
N ALA A 86 -1.55 -4.50 -10.15
CA ALA A 86 -1.78 -3.49 -9.12
C ALA A 86 -3.27 -3.20 -8.93
N LEU A 87 -4.05 -3.17 -10.01
CA LEU A 87 -5.50 -2.97 -9.97
C LEU A 87 -6.22 -4.13 -9.27
N ARG A 88 -5.89 -5.38 -9.62
CA ARG A 88 -6.47 -6.57 -8.95
C ARG A 88 -6.10 -6.64 -7.47
N ALA A 89 -4.85 -6.33 -7.13
CA ALA A 89 -4.41 -6.27 -5.73
C ALA A 89 -5.17 -5.18 -4.95
N SER A 90 -5.36 -4.00 -5.56
CA SER A 90 -6.15 -2.91 -5.00
C SER A 90 -7.60 -3.32 -4.76
N ALA A 91 -8.26 -3.90 -5.76
CA ALA A 91 -9.65 -4.36 -5.64
C ALA A 91 -9.82 -5.44 -4.56
N LEU A 92 -8.86 -6.37 -4.45
CA LEU A 92 -8.85 -7.38 -3.40
C LEU A 92 -8.78 -6.75 -2.00
N VAL A 93 -7.83 -5.83 -1.76
CA VAL A 93 -7.74 -5.20 -0.43
C VAL A 93 -8.93 -4.30 -0.12
N GLU A 94 -9.48 -3.60 -1.12
CA GLU A 94 -10.70 -2.80 -0.97
C GLU A 94 -11.89 -3.65 -0.53
N SER A 95 -12.03 -4.88 -1.03
CA SER A 95 -13.08 -5.81 -0.59
C SER A 95 -12.96 -6.26 0.87
N LEU A 96 -11.79 -6.05 1.49
CA LEU A 96 -11.52 -6.36 2.90
C LEU A 96 -11.60 -5.11 3.80
N MET A 97 -11.76 -3.92 3.21
CA MET A 97 -11.89 -2.68 3.96
C MET A 97 -13.32 -2.51 4.49
N PRO A 98 -13.48 -1.90 5.69
CA PRO A 98 -14.80 -1.51 6.15
C PRO A 98 -15.44 -0.47 5.22
N ASP A 99 -16.76 -0.56 5.08
CA ASP A 99 -17.56 0.51 4.48
C ASP A 99 -17.46 1.78 5.31
N LEU A 100 -17.51 2.95 4.66
CA LEU A 100 -17.47 4.22 5.37
C LEU A 100 -18.70 4.34 6.29
N GLY A 101 -18.45 4.50 7.58
CA GLY A 101 -19.50 4.56 8.61
C GLY A 101 -19.95 3.21 9.16
N ALA A 102 -19.31 2.11 8.74
CA ALA A 102 -19.50 0.81 9.39
C ALA A 102 -19.15 0.89 10.89
N ARG A 103 -19.94 0.21 11.71
CA ARG A 103 -19.70 0.12 13.17
C ARG A 103 -18.64 -0.91 13.52
N ASP A 104 -18.51 -1.93 12.68
CA ASP A 104 -17.61 -3.05 12.87
C ASP A 104 -16.58 -3.11 11.74
N THR A 105 -15.39 -3.61 12.06
CA THR A 105 -14.34 -3.89 11.07
C THR A 105 -14.41 -5.37 10.71
N PRO A 106 -14.50 -5.72 9.41
CA PRO A 106 -14.43 -7.12 8.99
C PRO A 106 -13.13 -7.77 9.48
N PRO A 107 -13.17 -9.02 9.98
CA PRO A 107 -11.96 -9.71 10.37
C PRO A 107 -11.07 -9.93 9.13
N LEU A 108 -9.80 -9.57 9.25
CA LEU A 108 -8.83 -9.84 8.18
C LEU A 108 -8.45 -11.33 8.17
N PRO A 109 -8.13 -11.90 7.00
CA PRO A 109 -7.53 -13.23 6.94
C PRO A 109 -6.21 -13.27 7.74
N PRO A 110 -5.76 -14.47 8.18
CA PRO A 110 -4.42 -14.64 8.72
C PRO A 110 -3.38 -14.00 7.80
N PHE A 111 -2.39 -13.31 8.39
CA PHE A 111 -1.50 -12.42 7.66
C PHE A 111 -0.79 -13.10 6.47
N GLY A 112 -0.29 -14.33 6.66
CA GLY A 112 0.31 -15.11 5.57
C GLY A 112 -0.67 -15.41 4.41
N GLN A 113 -1.94 -15.73 4.73
CA GLN A 113 -2.97 -15.96 3.72
C GLN A 113 -3.35 -14.67 2.98
N LEU A 114 -3.41 -13.55 3.70
CA LEU A 114 -3.60 -12.23 3.12
C LEU A 114 -2.49 -11.93 2.10
N LEU A 115 -1.22 -12.07 2.49
CA LEU A 115 -0.09 -11.83 1.60
C LEU A 115 -0.11 -12.73 0.35
N ALA A 116 -0.39 -14.03 0.53
CA ALA A 116 -0.47 -14.97 -0.59
C ALA A 116 -1.57 -14.59 -1.59
N ARG A 117 -2.76 -14.18 -1.10
CA ARG A 117 -3.89 -13.75 -1.95
C ARG A 117 -3.57 -12.44 -2.68
N VAL A 118 -2.99 -11.46 -1.99
CA VAL A 118 -2.60 -10.17 -2.58
C VAL A 118 -1.53 -10.38 -3.64
N HIS A 119 -0.53 -11.22 -3.37
CA HIS A 119 0.50 -11.55 -4.37
C HIS A 119 -0.09 -12.28 -5.57
N ALA A 120 -0.96 -13.28 -5.38
CA ALA A 120 -1.59 -13.98 -6.50
C ALA A 120 -2.37 -13.01 -7.42
N ALA A 121 -3.08 -12.04 -6.85
CA ALA A 121 -3.74 -10.97 -7.61
C ALA A 121 -2.73 -10.05 -8.33
N ALA A 122 -1.67 -9.63 -7.63
CA ALA A 122 -0.66 -8.71 -8.13
C ALA A 122 0.22 -9.30 -9.24
N ALA A 123 0.62 -10.56 -9.10
CA ALA A 123 1.67 -11.19 -9.91
C ALA A 123 1.14 -12.12 -11.02
N SER A 124 -0.17 -12.28 -11.15
CA SER A 124 -0.76 -13.04 -12.27
C SER A 124 -0.36 -12.42 -13.61
N GLY A 125 0.29 -13.23 -14.46
CA GLY A 125 0.89 -12.81 -15.73
C GLY A 125 2.29 -12.18 -15.61
N LEU A 126 2.78 -11.92 -14.39
CA LEU A 126 4.12 -11.41 -14.12
C LEU A 126 5.12 -12.53 -13.80
N VAL A 127 4.69 -13.54 -13.04
CA VAL A 127 5.48 -14.72 -12.66
C VAL A 127 4.78 -16.00 -13.13
N ALA A 128 5.46 -17.14 -13.03
CA ALA A 128 4.87 -18.43 -13.34
C ALA A 128 3.71 -18.76 -12.37
N ASP A 129 2.67 -19.44 -12.85
CA ASP A 129 1.50 -19.79 -12.02
C ASP A 129 1.87 -20.60 -10.76
N ALA A 130 2.94 -21.41 -10.86
CA ALA A 130 3.47 -22.15 -9.73
C ALA A 130 4.08 -21.25 -8.63
N ASP A 131 4.44 -20.01 -8.91
CA ASP A 131 5.01 -19.08 -7.93
C ASP A 131 3.95 -18.16 -7.31
N LEU A 132 2.70 -18.19 -7.81
CA LEU A 132 1.63 -17.33 -7.32
C LEU A 132 1.27 -17.62 -5.86
N GLY A 133 1.63 -16.66 -5.01
CA GLY A 133 1.31 -16.66 -3.58
C GLY A 133 2.26 -17.53 -2.77
N ARG A 134 3.38 -17.98 -3.37
CA ARG A 134 4.38 -18.82 -2.72
C ARG A 134 5.59 -18.02 -2.30
N LEU A 135 6.00 -18.19 -1.04
CA LEU A 135 7.22 -17.58 -0.53
C LEU A 135 8.44 -18.15 -1.25
N ARG A 136 9.47 -17.33 -1.44
CA ARG A 136 10.76 -17.79 -1.98
C ARG A 136 11.41 -18.80 -1.04
N SER A 137 11.76 -19.97 -1.55
CA SER A 137 12.49 -21.00 -0.81
C SER A 137 14.00 -20.86 -0.95
N SER A 138 14.50 -20.51 -2.14
CA SER A 138 15.93 -20.38 -2.42
C SER A 138 16.28 -19.30 -3.46
N ALA A 139 15.33 -18.88 -4.30
CA ALA A 139 15.57 -17.88 -5.33
C ALA A 139 15.78 -16.47 -4.75
N ASP A 140 16.61 -15.66 -5.39
CA ASP A 140 16.69 -14.22 -5.12
C ASP A 140 15.44 -13.49 -5.63
N PRO A 141 15.03 -12.38 -4.99
CA PRO A 141 13.95 -11.56 -5.51
C PRO A 141 14.39 -10.87 -6.83
N GLN A 142 13.47 -10.80 -7.79
CA GLN A 142 13.70 -10.21 -9.11
C GLN A 142 13.29 -8.74 -9.19
N ASP A 143 12.70 -8.18 -8.13
CA ASP A 143 12.28 -6.79 -8.01
C ASP A 143 12.98 -6.08 -6.83
N LEU A 144 12.78 -4.76 -6.75
CA LEU A 144 13.29 -3.92 -5.66
C LEU A 144 14.81 -4.10 -5.43
N THR A 145 15.57 -4.07 -6.52
CA THR A 145 17.03 -4.20 -6.48
C THR A 145 17.66 -3.02 -5.73
N GLY A 146 18.77 -3.28 -5.02
CA GLY A 146 19.48 -2.25 -4.24
C GLY A 146 19.08 -2.14 -2.76
N LEU A 147 18.17 -2.99 -2.28
CA LEU A 147 17.75 -3.05 -0.86
C LEU A 147 18.52 -4.10 -0.02
N GLY A 148 19.69 -4.54 -0.49
CA GLY A 148 20.51 -5.56 0.17
C GLY A 148 20.02 -7.00 -0.02
N SER A 149 20.58 -7.94 0.76
CA SER A 149 20.15 -9.34 0.76
C SER A 149 18.77 -9.48 1.40
N ALA A 150 17.99 -10.46 0.95
CA ALA A 150 16.71 -10.82 1.54
C ALA A 150 16.76 -12.29 1.99
N PRO A 151 16.18 -12.64 3.16
CA PRO A 151 16.13 -14.01 3.61
C PRO A 151 15.25 -14.87 2.67
N THR A 152 15.43 -16.18 2.75
CA THR A 152 14.67 -17.19 2.00
C THR A 152 14.25 -18.33 2.94
N GLY A 153 13.37 -19.21 2.45
CA GLY A 153 13.05 -20.47 3.12
C GLY A 153 12.49 -20.28 4.53
N GLU A 154 13.01 -21.04 5.49
CA GLU A 154 12.51 -21.05 6.86
C GLU A 154 12.72 -19.71 7.58
N GLU A 155 13.83 -19.01 7.33
CA GLU A 155 14.07 -17.70 7.94
C GLU A 155 13.03 -16.68 7.46
N LEU A 156 12.76 -16.63 6.17
CA LEU A 156 11.73 -15.76 5.61
C LEU A 156 10.35 -16.08 6.19
N ALA A 157 9.98 -17.35 6.26
CA ALA A 157 8.71 -17.80 6.82
C ALA A 157 8.57 -17.40 8.30
N ALA A 158 9.63 -17.57 9.09
CA ALA A 158 9.64 -17.19 10.50
C ALA A 158 9.48 -15.68 10.70
N ARG A 159 10.18 -14.85 9.90
CA ARG A 159 10.05 -13.39 9.96
C ARG A 159 8.65 -12.90 9.58
N LEU A 160 8.03 -13.48 8.55
CA LEU A 160 6.65 -13.14 8.18
C LEU A 160 5.62 -13.58 9.23
N ALA A 161 5.84 -14.73 9.86
CA ALA A 161 4.99 -15.18 10.96
C ALA A 161 5.07 -14.21 12.15
N LEU A 162 6.28 -13.79 12.53
CA LEU A 162 6.48 -12.78 13.57
C LEU A 162 5.82 -11.44 13.22
N LEU A 163 5.96 -10.98 11.96
CA LEU A 163 5.30 -9.77 11.48
C LEU A 163 3.78 -9.89 11.57
N GLY A 164 3.21 -11.04 11.25
CA GLY A 164 1.78 -11.32 11.41
C GLY A 164 1.31 -11.21 12.86
N SER A 165 2.02 -11.84 13.79
CA SER A 165 1.72 -11.76 15.23
C SER A 165 1.84 -10.33 15.77
N LEU A 166 2.83 -9.56 15.29
CA LEU A 166 3.01 -8.15 15.61
C LEU A 166 1.82 -7.30 15.12
N VAL A 167 1.35 -7.54 13.89
CA VAL A 167 0.17 -6.87 13.34
C VAL A 167 -1.08 -7.21 14.13
N GLU A 168 -1.22 -8.41 14.69
CA GLU A 168 -2.38 -8.77 15.50
C GLU A 168 -2.34 -8.14 16.90
N ALA A 169 -1.17 -8.16 17.55
CA ALA A 169 -1.01 -7.74 18.94
C ALA A 169 -0.82 -6.22 19.14
N SER A 170 -0.25 -5.52 18.14
CA SER A 170 0.18 -4.12 18.32
C SER A 170 -0.99 -3.15 18.43
N ARG A 171 -0.89 -2.26 19.43
CA ARG A 171 -1.76 -1.13 19.75
C ARG A 171 -1.11 0.22 19.42
N ALA A 172 0.09 0.23 18.82
CA ALA A 172 0.75 1.43 18.33
C ALA A 172 -0.12 2.15 17.29
N PRO A 173 0.14 3.45 17.03
CA PRO A 173 -0.61 4.23 16.05
C PRO A 173 -0.69 3.52 14.70
N ALA A 174 -1.87 3.55 14.07
CA ALA A 174 -2.14 2.83 12.82
C ALA A 174 -1.07 3.05 11.73
N LEU A 175 -0.61 4.28 11.57
CA LEU A 175 0.43 4.65 10.62
C LEU A 175 1.80 4.05 10.96
N VAL A 176 2.16 3.95 12.25
CA VAL A 176 3.42 3.29 12.67
C VAL A 176 3.38 1.82 12.29
N VAL A 177 2.28 1.12 12.62
CA VAL A 177 2.11 -0.29 12.26
C VAL A 177 2.15 -0.49 10.75
N ALA A 178 1.42 0.33 9.99
CA ALA A 178 1.42 0.26 8.54
C ALA A 178 2.80 0.54 7.94
N ALA A 179 3.51 1.57 8.40
CA ALA A 179 4.84 1.92 7.92
C ALA A 179 5.87 0.81 8.19
N VAL A 180 5.84 0.20 9.38
CA VAL A 180 6.71 -0.93 9.71
C VAL A 180 6.41 -2.14 8.82
N VAL A 181 5.13 -2.52 8.66
CA VAL A 181 4.76 -3.63 7.77
C VAL A 181 5.16 -3.35 6.33
N HIS A 182 5.00 -2.12 5.86
CA HIS A 182 5.42 -1.72 4.52
C HIS A 182 6.93 -1.87 4.36
N GLY A 183 7.71 -1.30 5.29
CA GLY A 183 9.17 -1.43 5.30
C GLY A 183 9.61 -2.90 5.29
N GLU A 184 9.09 -3.71 6.21
CA GLU A 184 9.39 -5.14 6.32
C GLU A 184 9.04 -5.90 5.03
N LEU A 185 7.89 -5.64 4.40
CA LEU A 185 7.54 -6.33 3.15
C LEU A 185 8.48 -5.94 1.99
N LEU A 186 8.94 -4.69 1.93
CA LEU A 186 9.93 -4.24 0.94
C LEU A 186 11.32 -4.83 1.20
N THR A 187 11.70 -5.06 2.46
CA THR A 187 13.03 -5.59 2.83
C THR A 187 13.08 -7.12 2.76
N LEU A 188 12.04 -7.80 3.21
CA LEU A 188 11.95 -9.27 3.19
C LEU A 188 11.75 -9.81 1.76
N ARG A 189 11.09 -9.02 0.88
CA ARG A 189 10.77 -9.39 -0.51
C ARG A 189 10.27 -10.83 -0.58
N PRO A 190 9.13 -11.15 0.06
CA PRO A 190 8.72 -12.54 0.29
C PRO A 190 8.51 -13.38 -0.97
N PHE A 191 8.22 -12.75 -2.10
CA PHE A 191 7.90 -13.41 -3.37
C PHE A 191 8.98 -13.19 -4.42
N VAL A 192 8.95 -13.98 -5.51
CA VAL A 192 9.92 -13.87 -6.62
C VAL A 192 9.86 -12.48 -7.28
N ALA A 193 8.67 -11.90 -7.45
CA ALA A 193 8.46 -10.53 -7.92
C ALA A 193 7.10 -10.00 -7.44
N GLY A 194 6.82 -8.71 -7.63
CA GLY A 194 5.56 -8.07 -7.24
C GLY A 194 5.48 -7.66 -5.76
N ASN A 195 6.61 -7.67 -5.05
CA ASN A 195 6.71 -7.33 -3.63
C ASN A 195 6.32 -5.88 -3.36
N GLY A 196 6.70 -4.95 -4.25
CA GLY A 196 6.35 -3.54 -4.14
C GLY A 196 4.84 -3.30 -4.14
N VAL A 197 4.12 -3.94 -5.07
CA VAL A 197 2.66 -3.87 -5.17
C VAL A 197 1.99 -4.43 -3.91
N VAL A 198 2.46 -5.60 -3.43
CA VAL A 198 1.94 -6.23 -2.21
C VAL A 198 2.11 -5.31 -1.01
N ALA A 199 3.31 -4.76 -0.81
CA ALA A 199 3.61 -3.86 0.30
C ALA A 199 2.69 -2.63 0.31
N ARG A 200 2.51 -1.97 -0.84
CA ARG A 200 1.64 -0.78 -0.96
C ARG A 200 0.15 -1.10 -0.80
N ALA A 201 -0.30 -2.25 -1.30
CA ALA A 201 -1.69 -2.69 -1.11
C ALA A 201 -2.00 -3.00 0.36
N VAL A 202 -1.08 -3.69 1.05
CA VAL A 202 -1.20 -4.01 2.49
C VAL A 202 -1.10 -2.74 3.34
N PHE A 203 -0.22 -1.80 2.99
CA PHE A 203 -0.14 -0.50 3.64
C PHE A 203 -1.50 0.20 3.63
N ARG A 204 -2.12 0.34 2.44
CA ARG A 204 -3.45 0.94 2.29
C ARG A 204 -4.51 0.20 3.12
N LEU A 205 -4.51 -1.14 3.10
CA LEU A 205 -5.43 -1.93 3.92
C LEU A 205 -5.28 -1.63 5.40
N LEU A 206 -4.05 -1.55 5.91
CA LEU A 206 -3.79 -1.29 7.33
C LEU A 206 -4.18 0.12 7.75
N LEU A 207 -3.97 1.14 6.89
CA LEU A 207 -4.47 2.49 7.17
C LEU A 207 -5.99 2.53 7.36
N THR A 208 -6.73 1.84 6.50
CA THR A 208 -8.20 1.80 6.55
C THR A 208 -8.71 0.93 7.70
N SER A 209 -8.24 -0.31 7.81
CA SER A 209 -8.71 -1.29 8.81
C SER A 209 -8.34 -0.91 10.24
N ARG A 210 -7.26 -0.15 10.44
CA ARG A 210 -6.89 0.41 11.75
C ARG A 210 -7.43 1.83 11.98
N GLY A 211 -8.26 2.34 11.08
CA GLY A 211 -9.07 3.55 11.27
C GLY A 211 -8.37 4.89 11.04
N LEU A 212 -7.14 4.93 10.51
CA LEU A 212 -6.49 6.20 10.14
C LEU A 212 -7.17 6.84 8.93
N ASP A 213 -7.45 6.05 7.89
CA ASP A 213 -8.19 6.49 6.71
C ASP A 213 -9.53 5.74 6.62
N PRO A 214 -10.59 6.18 7.31
CA PRO A 214 -11.91 5.55 7.20
C PRO A 214 -12.51 5.62 5.79
N THR A 215 -12.03 6.54 4.95
CA THR A 215 -12.52 6.70 3.57
C THR A 215 -11.96 5.62 2.65
N GLY A 216 -10.78 5.07 2.96
CA GLY A 216 -10.06 4.10 2.14
C GLY A 216 -9.60 4.66 0.80
N SER A 217 -9.54 5.99 0.65
CA SER A 217 -9.30 6.68 -0.62
C SER A 217 -7.94 7.35 -0.70
N VAL A 218 -7.12 7.36 0.37
CA VAL A 218 -5.81 8.02 0.35
C VAL A 218 -4.89 7.39 -0.71
N ILE A 219 -4.32 8.22 -1.59
CA ILE A 219 -3.52 7.79 -2.75
C ILE A 219 -2.01 7.97 -2.48
N CYS A 220 -1.49 7.31 -1.44
CA CYS A 220 -0.09 7.49 -1.01
C CYS A 220 0.93 7.25 -2.14
N SER A 221 0.67 6.26 -2.97
CA SER A 221 1.54 5.88 -4.09
C SER A 221 1.75 7.02 -5.11
N ALA A 222 0.84 7.99 -5.21
CA ALA A 222 0.97 9.10 -6.15
C ALA A 222 2.20 9.96 -5.86
N GLY A 223 2.39 10.36 -4.59
CA GLY A 223 3.55 11.14 -4.17
C GLY A 223 4.85 10.35 -4.35
N TRP A 224 4.86 9.08 -3.94
CA TRP A 224 6.03 8.21 -4.12
C TRP A 224 6.37 7.99 -5.59
N ALA A 225 5.38 7.81 -6.47
CA ALA A 225 5.62 7.62 -7.91
C ALA A 225 6.13 8.88 -8.62
N ALA A 226 5.75 10.06 -8.12
CA ALA A 226 6.27 11.34 -8.59
C ALA A 226 7.72 11.58 -8.18
N SER A 227 8.16 10.99 -7.06
CA SER A 227 9.54 11.07 -6.56
C SER A 227 10.00 9.71 -6.02
N PRO A 228 10.35 8.75 -6.90
CA PRO A 228 10.62 7.36 -6.50
C PRO A 228 11.93 7.20 -5.72
N ASN A 229 12.94 8.04 -5.98
CA ASN A 229 14.26 7.92 -5.34
C ASN A 229 14.21 8.10 -3.81
N PRO A 230 13.55 9.15 -3.25
CA PRO A 230 13.32 9.25 -1.81
C PRO A 230 12.62 8.03 -1.21
N TYR A 231 11.61 7.48 -1.89
CA TYR A 231 10.88 6.30 -1.42
C TYR A 231 11.77 5.05 -1.36
N LEU A 232 12.52 4.76 -2.42
CA LEU A 232 13.46 3.63 -2.46
C LEU A 232 14.63 3.81 -1.49
N GLY A 233 15.17 5.03 -1.38
CA GLY A 233 16.22 5.36 -0.42
C GLY A 233 15.73 5.27 1.03
N GLY A 234 14.47 5.63 1.29
CA GLY A 234 13.82 5.46 2.58
C GLY A 234 13.67 3.98 2.95
N ALA A 235 13.25 3.13 2.01
CA ALA A 235 13.16 1.69 2.22
C ALA A 235 14.55 1.05 2.46
N ALA A 236 15.58 1.50 1.74
CA ALA A 236 16.96 1.07 1.97
C ALA A 236 17.47 1.50 3.35
N GLY A 237 17.13 2.72 3.78
CA GLY A 237 17.43 3.20 5.13
C GLY A 237 16.72 2.38 6.20
N PHE A 238 15.43 2.09 6.02
CA PHE A 238 14.65 1.23 6.93
C PHE A 238 15.31 -0.15 7.10
N ALA A 239 15.81 -0.75 6.01
CA ALA A 239 16.48 -2.05 6.02
C ALA A 239 17.70 -2.13 6.95
N THR A 240 18.31 -1.00 7.29
CA THR A 240 19.46 -0.96 8.21
C THR A 240 19.09 -1.18 9.68
N GLY A 241 17.81 -1.00 10.03
CA GLY A 241 17.34 -1.04 11.43
C GLY A 241 17.80 0.13 12.30
N ASP A 242 18.55 1.10 11.74
CA ASP A 242 18.95 2.31 12.45
C ASP A 242 17.72 3.13 12.87
N ALA A 243 17.64 3.51 14.15
CA ALA A 243 16.48 4.19 14.69
C ALA A 243 16.17 5.51 13.97
N ALA A 244 17.18 6.27 13.55
CA ALA A 244 16.98 7.51 12.82
C ALA A 244 16.50 7.24 11.38
N ALA A 245 16.98 6.18 10.73
CA ALA A 245 16.51 5.76 9.42
C ALA A 245 15.06 5.24 9.46
N VAL A 246 14.70 4.48 10.50
CA VAL A 246 13.31 4.04 10.75
C VAL A 246 12.41 5.24 11.00
N ALA A 247 12.84 6.23 11.79
CA ALA A 247 12.08 7.47 12.00
C ALA A 247 11.82 8.19 10.66
N ARG A 248 12.86 8.38 9.83
CA ARG A 248 12.74 9.01 8.51
C ARG A 248 11.80 8.24 7.58
N TRP A 249 11.80 6.91 7.62
CA TRP A 249 10.86 6.08 6.88
C TRP A 249 9.41 6.30 7.31
N ILE A 250 9.14 6.32 8.62
CA ILE A 250 7.79 6.58 9.15
C ILE A 250 7.32 7.99 8.75
N VAL A 251 8.20 8.99 8.81
CA VAL A 251 7.90 10.36 8.34
C VAL A 251 7.58 10.36 6.85
N LEU A 252 8.35 9.67 6.00
CA LEU A 252 8.07 9.54 4.57
C LEU A 252 6.72 8.89 4.29
N CYS A 253 6.35 7.87 5.07
CA CYS A 253 5.02 7.25 4.99
C CYS A 253 3.91 8.25 5.38
N ALA A 254 4.13 9.05 6.43
CA ALA A 254 3.19 10.09 6.86
C ALA A 254 2.99 11.17 5.80
N ASP A 255 4.07 11.64 5.17
CA ASP A 255 4.01 12.63 4.08
C ASP A 255 3.32 12.03 2.84
N GLY A 256 3.47 10.71 2.63
CA GLY A 256 2.69 9.96 1.64
C GLY A 256 1.19 9.95 1.94
N VAL A 257 0.80 9.80 3.21
CA VAL A 257 -0.62 9.89 3.62
C VAL A 257 -1.17 11.30 3.43
N ASP A 258 -0.42 12.31 3.84
CA ASP A 258 -0.80 13.72 3.72
C ASP A 258 -1.02 14.13 2.25
N SER A 259 -0.01 13.92 1.40
CA SER A 259 -0.11 14.18 -0.03
C SER A 259 -1.15 13.28 -0.74
N GLY A 260 -1.29 12.04 -0.29
CA GLY A 260 -2.28 11.10 -0.80
C GLY A 260 -3.72 11.50 -0.45
N ALA A 261 -3.93 12.15 0.70
CA ALA A 261 -5.23 12.69 1.10
C ALA A 261 -5.61 13.91 0.26
N ALA A 262 -4.64 14.79 -0.04
CA ALA A 262 -4.83 15.89 -0.99
C ALA A 262 -5.22 15.37 -2.39
N ALA A 263 -4.51 14.37 -2.91
CA ALA A 263 -4.86 13.75 -4.19
C ALA A 263 -6.25 13.07 -4.18
N ALA A 264 -6.65 12.48 -3.05
CA ALA A 264 -7.98 11.92 -2.88
C ALA A 264 -9.07 12.99 -2.82
N ARG A 265 -8.76 14.19 -2.32
CA ARG A 265 -9.65 15.35 -2.35
C ARG A 265 -9.91 15.82 -3.79
N ASP A 266 -8.89 15.88 -4.62
CA ASP A 266 -9.05 16.21 -6.05
C ASP A 266 -9.97 15.20 -6.78
N VAL A 267 -9.86 13.92 -6.42
CA VAL A 267 -10.79 12.88 -6.90
C VAL A 267 -12.20 13.14 -6.39
N ALA A 268 -12.34 13.48 -5.11
CA ALA A 268 -13.63 13.76 -4.50
C ALA A 268 -14.34 14.96 -5.15
N ASP A 269 -13.59 16.03 -5.47
CA ASP A 269 -14.08 17.20 -6.21
C ASP A 269 -14.51 16.82 -7.63
N SER A 270 -13.67 16.07 -8.35
CA SER A 270 -13.96 15.57 -9.70
C SER A 270 -15.24 14.72 -9.73
N VAL A 271 -15.37 13.80 -8.77
CA VAL A 271 -16.58 12.97 -8.61
C VAL A 271 -17.77 13.85 -8.34
N LEU A 272 -17.70 14.79 -7.38
CA LEU A 272 -18.82 15.68 -7.04
C LEU A 272 -19.28 16.52 -8.23
N ALA A 273 -18.34 17.02 -9.04
CA ALA A 273 -18.61 17.75 -10.28
C ALA A 273 -19.19 16.88 -11.41
N GLY A 274 -19.16 15.55 -11.28
CA GLY A 274 -19.59 14.62 -12.32
C GLY A 274 -18.63 14.51 -13.51
N SER A 275 -17.38 14.96 -13.34
CA SER A 275 -16.34 14.92 -14.38
C SER A 275 -15.06 14.29 -13.82
N LEU A 276 -14.68 13.12 -14.34
CA LEU A 276 -13.41 12.51 -13.95
C LEU A 276 -12.26 13.19 -14.70
N SER A 277 -11.42 13.93 -13.99
CA SER A 277 -10.25 14.58 -14.56
C SER A 277 -9.30 13.56 -15.24
N PRO A 278 -8.64 13.91 -16.36
CA PRO A 278 -7.77 12.99 -17.11
C PRO A 278 -6.48 12.57 -16.36
N GLY A 279 -6.05 13.35 -15.36
CA GLY A 279 -4.95 13.02 -14.44
C GLY A 279 -3.61 12.68 -15.10
#